data_AF-A0A8B8HI42-F1
#
_entry.id   AF-A0A8B8HI42-F1
#
_cell.length_a   1.000
_cell.length_b   1.000
_cell.length_c   1.000
_cell.angle_alpha   90.00
_cell.angle_beta   90.00
_cell.angle_gamma   90.00
#
_symmetry.space_group_name_H-M   'P 1'
#
loop_
_entity.id
_entity.type
_entity.pdbx_description
1 polymer ?
#
loop_
_entity_poly.entity_id
_entity_poly.type
_entity_poly.pdbx_seq_one_letter_code
_entity_poly.pdbx_strand_id
1 'polypeptide(L)'
;MALYNAGNDVSLNNTNDLSNDTHIYEDLSIIPLEKDGFAICELCGRVGRRGQFYPRNNKFCSLRCHASSTRRRYCNWRYKLMEGAEHMAGLIPLEPLPQLQHWQANFNDLQAGPIKHSAALVANSYEWKDELFGCDFLAAPVSLFKHAPLHEMWDNTFEGMKVEVKNTDCENFSEKLNDYFWVATVLKVKGYMGLLRYEGFGSDDSKDFWVNLCCSEVHPVGWCATRGKPLIPPRSIEDKYTDWKKFLVKQLTGARTLPANFYTKLNDSLVSRFSIGSIMEVVDKNRISQVKVASVCEIIGKRLHVKYYDSSPEDNGFWCHEDSPLIHPVGWAFRVGHPLDAPQSYCQRVAAGRYIPNDTTPEMFYKYPSDEPPLFSEGMKLEAIDPLNLSAVCAATVMQILNEGYMMIRIDCYPADASGADWFCYHQRSPCIFPVGFALSNNIPLVPPAGTSAEQFRWEEHLQGAGAAGRTLFAARGHVVSHGFVAGMRLECADLMDPRLVCVATVARVVADLLKVHFDGWGSEYDQWLWAHSTDVYPVGWCRAVGHRLEGPLQPPPRAARRPPARAARQRRKFLLNLPTQPKRVLKIQT
;
A
#
# COMPACT_ATOMS: atom_id res chain seq x y z
N MET A 1 -44.93 -49.50 3.25
CA MET A 1 -44.87 -48.41 2.24
C MET A 1 -43.83 -48.82 1.22
N ALA A 2 -44.01 -49.78 0.30
CA ALA A 2 -45.02 -49.99 -0.75
C ALA A 2 -45.20 -48.76 -1.66
N LEU A 3 -45.05 -48.80 -2.99
CA LEU A 3 -44.64 -49.77 -4.04
C LEU A 3 -44.37 -48.85 -5.27
N TYR A 4 -43.37 -49.03 -6.11
CA TYR A 4 -43.33 -50.04 -7.17
C TYR A 4 -41.88 -50.31 -7.59
N ASN A 5 -41.62 -51.59 -7.84
CA ASN A 5 -40.32 -52.19 -8.08
C ASN A 5 -40.41 -53.08 -9.33
N ALA A 6 -39.23 -53.54 -9.75
CA ALA A 6 -38.90 -54.65 -10.66
C ALA A 6 -38.81 -54.32 -12.16
N GLY A 7 -37.73 -54.66 -12.87
CA GLY A 7 -36.52 -55.39 -12.46
C GLY A 7 -35.89 -56.10 -13.66
N ASN A 8 -34.56 -56.12 -13.73
CA ASN A 8 -33.73 -57.33 -13.72
C ASN A 8 -32.28 -57.02 -14.11
N ASP A 9 -31.41 -57.09 -13.11
CA ASP A 9 -30.02 -57.53 -13.25
C ASP A 9 -29.99 -59.05 -13.07
N VAL A 10 -29.26 -59.80 -13.91
CA VAL A 10 -28.45 -60.95 -13.46
C VAL A 10 -27.30 -61.16 -14.46
N SER A 11 -26.09 -61.01 -13.93
CA SER A 11 -24.81 -61.45 -14.46
C SER A 11 -24.57 -62.95 -14.22
N LEU A 12 -23.69 -63.59 -14.99
CA LEU A 12 -22.55 -64.41 -14.49
C LEU A 12 -21.99 -65.35 -15.57
N ASN A 13 -20.67 -65.22 -15.76
CA ASN A 13 -19.65 -66.28 -15.90
C ASN A 13 -19.68 -67.24 -17.11
N ASN A 14 -18.57 -67.77 -17.64
CA ASN A 14 -17.12 -67.53 -17.60
C ASN A 14 -16.51 -68.63 -18.52
N THR A 15 -15.25 -68.44 -18.94
CA THR A 15 -14.24 -69.46 -19.34
C THR A 15 -14.07 -69.98 -20.79
N ASN A 16 -12.77 -70.05 -21.13
CA ASN A 16 -12.02 -70.82 -22.14
C ASN A 16 -11.75 -70.14 -23.50
N ASP A 17 -10.57 -70.23 -24.10
CA ASP A 17 -9.18 -70.49 -23.69
C ASP A 17 -8.29 -70.24 -24.93
N LEU A 18 -7.04 -69.87 -24.69
CA LEU A 18 -5.82 -69.75 -25.51
C LEU A 18 -5.78 -70.21 -27.01
N SER A 19 -5.18 -69.38 -27.89
CA SER A 19 -3.88 -69.70 -28.55
C SER A 19 -3.37 -68.67 -29.59
N ASN A 20 -2.09 -68.31 -29.43
CA ASN A 20 -1.03 -67.93 -30.38
C ASN A 20 -1.12 -66.72 -31.35
N ASP A 21 -0.35 -65.69 -30.97
CA ASP A 21 0.84 -65.13 -31.64
C ASP A 21 0.80 -64.40 -33.00
N THR A 22 1.47 -63.24 -32.95
CA THR A 22 2.17 -62.47 -34.00
C THR A 22 1.35 -61.62 -34.99
N HIS A 23 1.23 -60.31 -34.71
CA HIS A 23 2.06 -59.28 -35.37
C HIS A 23 1.81 -57.88 -34.77
N ILE A 24 2.91 -57.24 -34.39
CA ILE A 24 3.02 -55.85 -33.93
C ILE A 24 2.76 -54.90 -35.10
N TYR A 25 1.82 -53.96 -34.95
CA TYR A 25 1.92 -52.54 -35.33
C TYR A 25 0.54 -51.87 -35.07
N GLU A 26 0.35 -51.26 -33.90
CA GLU A 26 -0.67 -50.21 -33.73
C GLU A 26 -0.05 -49.01 -33.01
N ASP A 27 0.26 -48.04 -33.86
CA ASP A 27 0.30 -46.61 -33.60
C ASP A 27 -1.12 -46.13 -33.30
N LEU A 28 -1.29 -45.37 -32.20
CA LEU A 28 -2.26 -44.30 -31.95
C LEU A 28 -2.45 -44.09 -30.43
N SER A 29 -1.41 -43.58 -29.78
CA SER A 29 -1.57 -42.97 -28.44
C SER A 29 -0.53 -41.89 -28.18
N ILE A 30 -0.55 -40.79 -28.94
CA ILE A 30 0.05 -39.52 -28.48
C ILE A 30 -0.83 -38.37 -28.96
N ILE A 31 -1.53 -37.74 -28.01
CA ILE A 31 -2.11 -36.40 -28.17
C ILE A 31 -0.94 -35.42 -28.32
N PRO A 32 -0.80 -34.66 -29.42
CA PRO A 32 0.20 -33.60 -29.47
C PRO A 32 -0.25 -32.43 -28.58
N LEU A 33 0.49 -32.18 -27.51
CA LEU A 33 0.47 -30.92 -26.77
C LEU A 33 0.79 -29.78 -27.74
N GLU A 34 -0.17 -28.88 -28.00
CA GLU A 34 0.05 -27.73 -28.86
C GLU A 34 1.01 -26.72 -28.23
N LYS A 35 1.99 -26.30 -29.05
CA LYS A 35 3.03 -25.30 -28.81
C LYS A 35 2.45 -23.88 -28.83
N ASP A 36 2.05 -23.34 -27.70
CA ASP A 36 1.74 -21.90 -27.58
C ASP A 36 3.03 -21.07 -27.50
N GLY A 37 3.64 -20.82 -28.66
CA GLY A 37 4.78 -19.89 -28.76
C GLY A 37 4.34 -18.43 -28.66
N PHE A 38 5.10 -17.61 -27.94
CA PHE A 38 4.96 -16.15 -27.97
C PHE A 38 5.74 -15.55 -29.15
N ALA A 39 5.29 -14.41 -29.65
CA ALA A 39 5.95 -13.61 -30.68
C ALA A 39 6.07 -12.15 -30.22
N ILE A 40 7.09 -11.45 -30.73
CA ILE A 40 7.34 -10.02 -30.45
C ILE A 40 7.29 -9.28 -31.78
N CYS A 41 6.53 -8.18 -31.83
CA CYS A 41 6.36 -7.41 -33.04
C CYS A 41 7.65 -6.64 -33.37
N GLU A 42 8.23 -6.91 -34.54
CA GLU A 42 9.47 -6.30 -35.04
C GLU A 42 9.36 -4.77 -35.24
N LEU A 43 8.15 -4.21 -35.32
CA LEU A 43 7.96 -2.74 -35.43
C LEU A 43 7.68 -2.05 -34.09
N CYS A 44 6.69 -2.50 -33.32
CA CYS A 44 6.23 -1.79 -32.11
C CYS A 44 6.60 -2.47 -30.79
N GLY A 45 7.30 -3.61 -30.82
CA GLY A 45 7.69 -4.34 -29.60
C GLY A 45 6.55 -5.06 -28.87
N ARG A 46 5.29 -4.96 -29.34
CA ARG A 46 4.14 -5.67 -28.76
C ARG A 46 4.42 -7.17 -28.71
N VAL A 47 4.28 -7.78 -27.54
CA VAL A 47 4.44 -9.22 -27.30
C VAL A 47 3.07 -9.87 -27.19
N GLY A 48 2.88 -11.07 -27.75
CA GLY A 48 1.62 -11.80 -27.68
C GLY A 48 1.74 -13.23 -28.19
N ARG A 49 0.66 -14.01 -28.13
CA ARG A 49 0.68 -15.39 -28.66
C ARG A 49 0.88 -15.37 -30.17
N ARG A 50 1.67 -16.31 -30.71
CA ARG A 50 1.99 -16.39 -32.14
C ARG A 50 0.75 -16.53 -33.02
N GLY A 51 -0.33 -17.15 -32.51
CA GLY A 51 -1.63 -17.22 -33.18
C GLY A 51 -2.40 -15.90 -33.29
N GLN A 52 -2.04 -14.88 -32.49
CA GLN A 52 -2.63 -13.54 -32.51
C GLN A 52 -1.82 -12.55 -33.38
N PHE A 53 -0.70 -12.99 -33.94
CA PHE A 53 0.16 -12.16 -34.78
C PHE A 53 -0.29 -12.17 -36.23
N TYR A 54 0.15 -11.15 -36.99
CA TYR A 54 -0.16 -11.05 -38.41
C TYR A 54 0.33 -12.32 -39.15
N PRO A 55 -0.58 -13.12 -39.75
CA PRO A 55 -0.31 -14.52 -40.10
C PRO A 55 0.78 -14.70 -41.16
N ARG A 56 1.01 -13.68 -41.99
CA ARG A 56 1.87 -13.79 -43.17
C ARG A 56 3.33 -14.05 -42.80
N ASN A 57 3.78 -13.63 -41.62
CA ASN A 57 5.15 -13.83 -41.20
C ASN A 57 5.36 -13.95 -39.68
N ASN A 58 4.32 -13.81 -38.86
CA ASN A 58 4.38 -13.86 -37.40
C ASN A 58 5.42 -12.90 -36.77
N LYS A 59 5.85 -11.88 -37.52
CA LYS A 59 6.84 -10.87 -37.12
C LYS A 59 6.19 -9.56 -36.70
N PHE A 60 4.92 -9.35 -37.04
CA PHE A 60 4.22 -8.10 -36.75
C PHE A 60 2.91 -8.40 -36.01
N CYS A 61 2.56 -7.61 -35.00
CA CYS A 61 1.33 -7.81 -34.24
C CYS A 61 0.05 -7.43 -35.02
N SER A 62 0.18 -6.75 -36.17
CA SER A 62 -0.96 -6.28 -36.97
C SER A 62 -0.57 -5.98 -38.42
N LEU A 63 -1.56 -5.93 -39.30
CA LEU A 63 -1.39 -5.47 -40.70
C LEU A 63 -0.81 -4.05 -40.75
N ARG A 64 -1.18 -3.18 -39.79
CA ARG A 64 -0.64 -1.81 -39.67
C ARG A 64 0.86 -1.81 -39.41
N CYS A 65 1.33 -2.68 -38.51
CA CYS A 65 2.77 -2.84 -38.25
C CYS A 65 3.52 -3.43 -39.46
N HIS A 66 2.91 -4.41 -40.14
CA HIS A 66 3.48 -4.99 -41.36
C HIS A 66 3.55 -3.96 -42.52
N ALA A 67 2.53 -3.14 -42.71
CA ALA A 67 2.50 -2.12 -43.76
C ALA A 67 3.47 -0.97 -43.47
N SER A 68 3.60 -0.57 -42.19
CA SER A 68 4.47 0.54 -41.78
C SER A 68 5.96 0.19 -41.82
N SER A 69 6.32 -1.09 -41.70
CA SER A 69 7.73 -1.55 -41.83
C SER A 69 8.29 -1.35 -43.25
N THR A 70 7.43 -1.22 -44.27
CA THR A 70 7.87 -0.98 -45.66
C THR A 70 8.26 0.47 -45.94
N ARG A 71 7.92 1.41 -45.05
CA ARG A 71 8.10 2.86 -45.26
C ARG A 71 9.17 3.53 -44.37
N ARG A 72 9.72 2.84 -43.37
CA ARG A 72 10.80 3.37 -42.51
C ARG A 72 12.06 2.50 -42.62
N ARG A 73 13.17 3.10 -43.08
CA ARG A 73 14.52 2.49 -43.10
C ARG A 73 15.33 2.76 -41.83
N TYR A 74 14.69 3.05 -40.70
CA TYR A 74 15.37 3.08 -39.40
C TYR A 74 14.45 2.44 -38.35
N CYS A 75 14.75 1.19 -38.04
CA CYS A 75 14.29 0.47 -36.87
C CYS A 75 15.43 -0.47 -36.47
N ASN A 76 16.15 -0.05 -35.43
CA ASN A 76 17.21 -0.84 -34.83
C ASN A 76 16.57 -1.60 -33.66
N TRP A 77 16.28 -2.89 -33.87
CA TRP A 77 16.52 -4.01 -32.93
C TRP A 77 16.22 -5.31 -33.70
N ARG A 78 17.28 -6.04 -34.04
CA ARG A 78 17.25 -7.37 -34.65
C ARG A 78 17.04 -8.41 -33.53
N TYR A 79 15.84 -8.97 -33.40
CA TYR A 79 15.67 -10.30 -32.81
C TYR A 79 15.11 -11.22 -33.87
N LYS A 80 16.01 -11.99 -34.51
CA LYS A 80 15.59 -13.18 -35.25
C LYS A 80 15.00 -14.16 -34.24
N LEU A 81 13.76 -14.55 -34.50
CA LEU A 81 13.19 -15.79 -33.98
C LEU A 81 14.23 -16.91 -34.17
N MET A 82 14.83 -17.41 -33.08
CA MET A 82 15.61 -18.64 -33.15
C MET A 82 14.62 -19.79 -32.99
N GLU A 83 14.19 -20.35 -34.12
CA GLU A 83 13.73 -21.73 -34.15
C GLU A 83 14.88 -22.60 -33.58
N GLY A 84 14.61 -23.31 -32.48
CA GLY A 84 15.61 -24.18 -31.82
C GLY A 84 16.01 -23.82 -30.38
N ALA A 85 15.17 -23.10 -29.62
CA ALA A 85 15.42 -22.76 -28.21
C ALA A 85 15.67 -23.96 -27.26
N GLU A 86 15.33 -25.19 -27.68
CA GLU A 86 15.65 -26.40 -26.92
C GLU A 86 17.16 -26.68 -26.85
N HIS A 87 17.95 -26.27 -27.85
CA HIS A 87 19.39 -26.53 -27.93
C HIS A 87 20.30 -25.49 -27.24
N MET A 88 19.75 -24.35 -26.82
CA MET A 88 20.47 -23.26 -26.13
C MET A 88 20.19 -23.21 -24.63
N ALA A 89 19.37 -24.15 -24.14
CA ALA A 89 19.01 -24.32 -22.74
C ALA A 89 20.23 -24.40 -21.79
N GLY A 90 21.37 -24.91 -22.24
CA GLY A 90 22.60 -25.01 -21.43
C GLY A 90 23.53 -23.80 -21.51
N LEU A 91 23.26 -22.81 -22.37
CA LEU A 91 24.19 -21.73 -22.72
C LEU A 91 23.72 -20.33 -22.29
N ILE A 92 22.52 -20.20 -21.73
CA ILE A 92 22.01 -18.95 -21.16
C ILE A 92 22.49 -18.88 -19.71
N PRO A 93 23.39 -17.95 -19.35
CA PRO A 93 23.86 -17.83 -17.98
C PRO A 93 22.68 -17.60 -17.04
N LEU A 94 22.59 -18.42 -15.98
CA LEU A 94 21.66 -18.22 -14.85
C LEU A 94 22.16 -17.12 -13.90
N GLU A 95 23.15 -16.33 -14.32
CA GLU A 95 23.73 -15.28 -13.48
C GLU A 95 22.63 -14.29 -13.06
N PRO A 96 22.53 -13.96 -11.76
CA PRO A 96 21.63 -12.92 -11.28
C PRO A 96 21.92 -11.64 -12.05
N LEU A 97 20.88 -10.85 -12.35
CA LEU A 97 21.00 -9.55 -13.03
C LEU A 97 22.24 -8.80 -12.51
N PRO A 98 23.27 -8.52 -13.35
CA PRO A 98 24.58 -8.05 -12.87
C PRO A 98 24.50 -6.80 -11.98
N GLN A 99 23.50 -5.96 -12.22
CA GLN A 99 23.27 -4.71 -11.48
C GLN A 99 22.56 -4.93 -10.11
N LEU A 100 21.85 -6.04 -9.91
CA LEU A 100 21.28 -6.41 -8.61
C LEU A 100 22.33 -7.02 -7.67
N GLN A 101 23.44 -7.56 -8.20
CA GLN A 101 24.51 -8.15 -7.37
C GLN A 101 25.22 -7.12 -6.49
N HIS A 102 25.33 -5.86 -6.93
CA HIS A 102 25.95 -4.79 -6.14
C HIS A 102 25.20 -4.49 -4.84
N TRP A 103 23.89 -4.78 -4.79
CA TRP A 103 23.08 -4.60 -3.58
C TRP A 103 23.16 -5.78 -2.61
N GLN A 104 23.65 -6.94 -3.06
CA GLN A 104 23.89 -8.10 -2.18
C GLN A 104 24.98 -7.82 -1.12
N ALA A 105 25.82 -6.80 -1.34
CA ALA A 105 26.95 -6.49 -0.46
C ALA A 105 26.58 -5.86 0.91
N ASN A 106 25.33 -5.47 1.15
CA ASN A 106 24.88 -4.90 2.44
C ASN A 106 23.93 -5.82 3.24
N PHE A 107 23.71 -7.06 2.81
CA PHE A 107 22.72 -7.97 3.42
C PHE A 107 23.07 -8.47 4.84
N ASN A 108 24.31 -8.29 5.30
CA ASN A 108 24.73 -8.82 6.61
C ASN A 108 24.34 -7.96 7.82
N ASP A 109 23.86 -6.74 7.63
CA ASP A 109 23.52 -5.83 8.76
C ASP A 109 22.01 -5.76 9.09
N LEU A 110 21.16 -6.52 8.40
CA LEU A 110 19.69 -6.48 8.57
C LEU A 110 19.08 -7.85 8.90
N GLN A 111 19.78 -8.68 9.68
CA GLN A 111 19.21 -9.94 10.16
C GLN A 111 18.23 -9.72 11.32
N ALA A 112 17.09 -10.39 11.20
CA ALA A 112 15.89 -10.30 12.03
C ALA A 112 16.15 -10.46 13.53
N GLY A 113 15.74 -9.43 14.29
CA GLY A 113 15.46 -9.50 15.72
C GLY A 113 14.04 -8.99 15.99
N PRO A 114 13.48 -9.21 17.19
CA PRO A 114 12.21 -8.61 17.59
C PRO A 114 12.33 -7.10 17.41
N ILE A 115 11.36 -6.49 16.74
CA ILE A 115 11.31 -5.08 16.31
C ILE A 115 11.99 -4.17 17.36
N LYS A 116 13.30 -3.96 17.20
CA LYS A 116 13.99 -2.84 17.82
C LYS A 116 13.81 -1.75 16.81
N HIS A 117 12.72 -0.99 16.97
CA HIS A 117 12.49 0.23 16.22
C HIS A 117 13.82 0.99 16.13
N SER A 118 14.40 1.12 14.94
CA SER A 118 15.51 2.05 14.79
C SER A 118 14.95 3.41 15.15
N ALA A 119 15.32 3.93 16.32
CA ALA A 119 14.77 5.17 16.87
C ALA A 119 14.93 6.36 15.89
N ALA A 120 15.86 6.24 14.92
CA ALA A 120 16.05 7.19 13.84
C ALA A 120 14.91 7.20 12.79
N LEU A 121 14.31 6.04 12.47
CA LEU A 121 13.28 5.93 11.42
C LEU A 121 11.91 6.50 11.85
N VAL A 122 11.63 6.51 13.14
CA VAL A 122 10.37 7.04 13.72
C VAL A 122 10.61 8.36 14.46
N ALA A 123 11.81 8.94 14.35
CA ALA A 123 12.15 10.21 14.96
C ALA A 123 11.22 11.32 14.43
N ASN A 124 10.70 12.15 15.34
CA ASN A 124 9.74 13.21 15.04
C ASN A 124 8.47 12.75 14.31
N SER A 125 8.07 11.48 14.47
CA SER A 125 6.76 11.01 14.04
C SER A 125 5.67 11.72 14.83
N TYR A 126 4.57 12.05 14.16
CA TYR A 126 3.39 12.59 14.81
C TYR A 126 2.79 11.59 15.81
N GLU A 127 2.26 12.08 16.93
CA GLU A 127 1.53 11.28 17.90
C GLU A 127 0.10 11.80 18.05
N TRP A 128 -0.89 10.93 17.84
CA TRP A 128 -2.32 11.27 17.95
C TRP A 128 -2.80 11.65 19.37
N LYS A 129 -1.97 11.47 20.41
CA LYS A 129 -2.38 11.49 21.83
C LYS A 129 -3.19 12.72 22.21
N ASP A 130 -2.79 13.90 21.75
CA ASP A 130 -3.42 15.17 22.13
C ASP A 130 -4.83 15.30 21.52
N GLU A 131 -5.02 14.89 20.27
CA GLU A 131 -6.32 14.96 19.59
C GLU A 131 -7.32 13.90 20.06
N LEU A 132 -6.83 12.76 20.53
CA LEU A 132 -7.68 11.63 20.92
C LEU A 132 -8.63 11.96 22.10
N PHE A 133 -8.26 12.92 22.96
CA PHE A 133 -9.14 13.42 24.03
C PHE A 133 -10.30 14.30 23.52
N GLY A 134 -10.23 14.78 22.27
CA GLY A 134 -11.31 15.54 21.65
C GLY A 134 -12.62 14.75 21.57
N CYS A 135 -13.72 15.35 22.02
CA CYS A 135 -15.05 14.75 21.97
C CYS A 135 -15.56 14.54 20.53
N ASP A 136 -15.16 15.42 19.60
CA ASP A 136 -15.51 15.35 18.18
C ASP A 136 -14.54 14.50 17.35
N PHE A 137 -13.49 13.93 17.97
CA PHE A 137 -12.54 13.10 17.24
C PHE A 137 -13.15 11.73 16.96
N LEU A 138 -13.54 11.52 15.70
CA LEU A 138 -14.10 10.28 15.19
C LEU A 138 -13.03 9.50 14.42
N ALA A 139 -12.45 8.46 14.99
CA ALA A 139 -11.53 7.58 14.27
C ALA A 139 -12.32 6.57 13.41
N ALA A 140 -11.86 6.29 12.20
CA ALA A 140 -12.33 5.12 11.46
C ALA A 140 -11.92 3.84 12.22
N PRO A 141 -12.85 2.92 12.53
CA PRO A 141 -12.53 1.69 13.26
C PRO A 141 -11.71 0.72 12.38
N VAL A 142 -10.85 -0.07 13.01
CA VAL A 142 -9.95 -1.02 12.31
C VAL A 142 -10.71 -2.00 11.41
N SER A 143 -11.95 -2.36 11.77
CA SER A 143 -12.76 -3.29 10.99
C SER A 143 -13.17 -2.78 9.61
N LEU A 144 -13.04 -1.48 9.33
CA LEU A 144 -13.26 -0.96 7.98
C LEU A 144 -12.07 -1.24 7.04
N PHE A 145 -10.91 -1.62 7.58
CA PHE A 145 -9.66 -1.77 6.85
C PHE A 145 -9.29 -3.25 6.72
N LYS A 146 -9.79 -3.92 5.68
CA LYS A 146 -9.59 -5.38 5.47
C LYS A 146 -8.13 -5.82 5.37
N HIS A 147 -7.23 -4.94 4.95
CA HIS A 147 -5.81 -5.24 4.84
C HIS A 147 -5.04 -4.95 6.15
N ALA A 148 -5.68 -4.26 7.11
CA ALA A 148 -5.02 -3.86 8.35
C ALA A 148 -4.84 -5.06 9.30
N PRO A 149 -3.74 -5.09 10.07
CA PRO A 149 -3.50 -6.11 11.09
C PRO A 149 -4.70 -6.29 12.03
N LEU A 150 -5.04 -7.55 12.36
CA LEU A 150 -6.11 -7.91 13.28
C LEU A 150 -7.54 -7.51 12.87
N HIS A 151 -7.82 -7.07 11.64
CA HIS A 151 -9.15 -6.55 11.27
C HIS A 151 -10.31 -7.52 11.59
N GLU A 152 -10.14 -8.83 11.37
CA GLU A 152 -11.18 -9.85 11.61
C GLU A 152 -11.55 -10.01 13.10
N MET A 153 -10.62 -9.67 14.01
CA MET A 153 -10.81 -9.87 15.45
C MET A 153 -11.13 -8.57 16.18
N TRP A 154 -11.11 -7.42 15.49
CA TRP A 154 -11.20 -6.10 16.14
C TRP A 154 -12.63 -5.70 16.54
N ASP A 155 -13.65 -6.37 16.00
CA ASP A 155 -15.06 -6.08 16.29
C ASP A 155 -15.51 -6.52 17.70
N ASN A 156 -14.70 -7.28 18.42
CA ASN A 156 -14.98 -7.74 19.79
C ASN A 156 -14.54 -6.70 20.83
N THR A 157 -15.31 -5.60 20.90
CA THR A 157 -15.26 -4.47 21.85
C THR A 157 -14.27 -4.63 23.02
N PHE A 158 -13.04 -4.17 22.79
CA PHE A 158 -11.98 -4.10 23.81
C PHE A 158 -12.38 -3.22 25.01
N GLU A 159 -13.40 -2.39 24.86
CA GLU A 159 -13.95 -1.59 25.95
C GLU A 159 -14.41 -2.46 27.13
N GLY A 160 -13.98 -2.05 28.32
CA GLY A 160 -14.16 -2.79 29.57
C GLY A 160 -13.17 -3.94 29.78
N MET A 161 -12.30 -4.27 28.82
CA MET A 161 -11.24 -5.27 29.06
C MET A 161 -10.22 -4.75 30.06
N LYS A 162 -9.70 -5.67 30.88
CA LYS A 162 -8.58 -5.44 31.79
C LYS A 162 -7.29 -5.89 31.10
N VAL A 163 -6.25 -5.08 31.21
CA VAL A 163 -4.92 -5.34 30.65
C VAL A 163 -3.83 -5.00 31.66
N GLU A 164 -2.69 -5.67 31.56
CA GLU A 164 -1.47 -5.30 32.27
C GLU A 164 -0.67 -4.35 31.38
N VAL A 165 -0.33 -3.18 31.91
CA VAL A 165 0.38 -2.12 31.18
C VAL A 165 1.47 -1.52 32.03
N LYS A 166 2.48 -0.92 31.37
CA LYS A 166 3.56 -0.23 32.05
C LYS A 166 3.02 0.82 33.03
N ASN A 167 3.51 0.79 34.26
CA ASN A 167 3.20 1.79 35.28
C ASN A 167 4.17 2.97 35.14
N THR A 168 3.65 4.12 34.72
CA THR A 168 4.43 5.36 34.53
C THR A 168 4.40 6.25 35.77
N ASP A 169 3.60 5.91 36.79
CA ASP A 169 3.42 6.66 38.03
C ASP A 169 4.23 6.02 39.18
N CYS A 170 5.50 5.72 38.91
CA CYS A 170 6.47 5.18 39.87
C CYS A 170 7.76 6.04 39.86
N GLU A 171 8.29 6.41 41.03
CA GLU A 171 9.63 7.02 41.13
C GLU A 171 10.72 5.93 41.04
N ASN A 172 11.81 6.23 40.32
CA ASN A 172 12.95 5.35 40.04
C ASN A 172 13.47 4.57 41.27
N PHE A 173 13.17 3.27 41.36
CA PHE A 173 13.94 2.33 42.18
C PHE A 173 15.04 1.68 41.33
N SER A 174 16.18 2.37 41.29
CA SER A 174 17.47 1.92 40.74
C SER A 174 17.56 1.73 39.22
N GLU A 175 18.59 2.33 38.62
CA GLU A 175 18.92 2.32 37.18
C GLU A 175 19.35 0.94 36.64
N LYS A 176 18.92 -0.17 37.23
CA LYS A 176 19.23 -1.52 36.75
C LYS A 176 18.00 -2.43 36.85
N LEU A 177 17.26 -2.49 35.73
CA LEU A 177 16.25 -3.50 35.35
C LEU A 177 14.91 -3.47 36.12
N ASN A 178 13.89 -2.85 35.55
CA ASN A 178 12.73 -3.53 34.93
C ASN A 178 11.56 -2.55 34.75
N ASP A 179 10.88 -2.61 33.60
CA ASP A 179 9.56 -2.00 33.44
C ASP A 179 8.60 -2.55 34.51
N TYR A 180 8.00 -1.65 35.31
CA TYR A 180 6.94 -1.97 36.26
C TYR A 180 5.59 -1.99 35.57
N PHE A 181 4.68 -2.84 36.03
CA PHE A 181 3.36 -3.01 35.42
C PHE A 181 2.25 -2.87 36.44
N TRP A 182 1.10 -2.40 35.98
CA TRP A 182 -0.15 -2.37 36.73
C TRP A 182 -1.34 -2.73 35.84
N VAL A 183 -2.45 -3.10 36.46
CA VAL A 183 -3.69 -3.41 35.74
C VAL A 183 -4.41 -2.11 35.39
N ALA A 184 -4.91 -2.02 34.16
CA ALA A 184 -5.76 -0.94 33.70
C ALA A 184 -7.01 -1.47 32.98
N THR A 185 -8.08 -0.68 32.96
CA THR A 185 -9.27 -0.90 32.14
C THR A 185 -9.17 -0.10 30.85
N VAL A 186 -9.50 -0.72 29.71
CA VAL A 186 -9.71 -0.03 28.43
C VAL A 186 -11.07 0.64 28.44
N LEU A 187 -11.11 1.96 28.46
CA LEU A 187 -12.33 2.77 28.53
C LEU A 187 -12.94 3.06 27.16
N LYS A 188 -12.09 3.34 26.16
CA LYS A 188 -12.50 3.69 24.79
C LYS A 188 -11.49 3.18 23.78
N VAL A 189 -11.95 2.91 22.56
CA VAL A 189 -11.09 2.51 21.43
C VAL A 189 -11.28 3.46 20.24
N LYS A 190 -10.16 3.91 19.66
CA LYS A 190 -10.12 4.77 18.46
C LYS A 190 -9.02 4.25 17.52
N GLY A 191 -9.40 3.53 16.47
CA GLY A 191 -8.43 2.78 15.66
C GLY A 191 -7.72 1.72 16.52
N TYR A 192 -6.39 1.72 16.51
CA TYR A 192 -5.55 0.91 17.39
C TYR A 192 -5.29 1.53 18.77
N MET A 193 -5.78 2.75 19.01
CA MET A 193 -5.55 3.48 20.25
C MET A 193 -6.60 3.12 21.29
N GLY A 194 -6.18 2.75 22.49
CA GLY A 194 -7.03 2.51 23.66
C GLY A 194 -6.81 3.58 24.72
N LEU A 195 -7.89 4.14 25.27
CA LEU A 195 -7.85 4.99 26.45
C LEU A 195 -7.89 4.11 27.69
N LEU A 196 -6.87 4.19 28.54
CA LEU A 196 -6.73 3.33 29.69
C LEU A 196 -6.82 4.12 31.00
N ARG A 197 -7.40 3.47 32.01
CA ARG A 197 -7.40 3.93 33.40
C ARG A 197 -6.88 2.84 34.31
N TYR A 198 -5.88 3.17 35.14
CA TYR A 198 -5.36 2.25 36.14
C TYR A 198 -6.44 1.81 37.13
N GLU A 199 -6.44 0.53 37.47
CA GLU A 199 -7.33 -0.02 38.49
C GLU A 199 -7.03 0.62 39.84
N GLY A 200 -8.08 1.11 40.51
CA GLY A 200 -8.01 1.76 41.81
C GLY A 200 -8.27 3.27 41.79
N PHE A 201 -8.20 3.93 40.63
CA PHE A 201 -8.59 5.34 40.47
C PHE A 201 -10.12 5.55 40.52
N GLY A 202 -10.91 4.53 40.15
CA GLY A 202 -12.37 4.64 40.17
C GLY A 202 -12.87 5.62 39.11
N SER A 203 -13.62 6.65 39.51
CA SER A 203 -14.12 7.68 38.59
C SER A 203 -13.09 8.77 38.24
N ASP A 204 -11.96 8.82 38.95
CA ASP A 204 -10.88 9.79 38.72
C ASP A 204 -10.22 9.55 37.35
N ASP A 205 -10.29 10.56 36.47
CA ASP A 205 -9.74 10.57 35.11
C ASP A 205 -8.42 11.35 34.99
N SER A 206 -7.89 11.88 36.09
CA SER A 206 -6.70 12.75 36.11
C SER A 206 -5.42 12.08 35.61
N LYS A 207 -5.40 10.75 35.57
CA LYS A 207 -4.28 9.91 35.12
C LYS A 207 -4.69 8.98 33.98
N ASP A 208 -5.79 9.26 33.27
CA ASP A 208 -6.15 8.52 32.06
C ASP A 208 -5.14 8.76 30.95
N PHE A 209 -4.81 7.72 30.18
CA PHE A 209 -3.78 7.81 29.15
C PHE A 209 -4.08 6.95 27.93
N TRP A 210 -3.70 7.44 26.75
CA TRP A 210 -3.82 6.70 25.49
C TRP A 210 -2.59 5.82 25.26
N VAL A 211 -2.83 4.57 24.92
CA VAL A 211 -1.80 3.64 24.42
C VAL A 211 -2.22 3.04 23.10
N ASN A 212 -1.26 2.57 22.32
CA ASN A 212 -1.56 1.72 21.18
C ASN A 212 -1.66 0.27 21.67
N LEU A 213 -2.81 -0.37 21.45
CA LEU A 213 -3.12 -1.72 21.94
C LEU A 213 -2.30 -2.81 21.25
N CYS A 214 -1.67 -2.51 20.11
CA CYS A 214 -0.80 -3.42 19.38
C CYS A 214 0.68 -3.29 19.80
N CYS A 215 1.03 -2.35 20.68
CA CYS A 215 2.40 -2.21 21.17
C CYS A 215 2.73 -3.26 22.24
N SER A 216 4.01 -3.64 22.31
CA SER A 216 4.55 -4.64 23.24
C SER A 216 4.44 -4.28 24.73
N GLU A 217 3.91 -3.12 25.07
CA GLU A 217 3.75 -2.63 26.45
C GLU A 217 2.38 -2.99 27.06
N VAL A 218 1.46 -3.55 26.27
CA VAL A 218 0.12 -3.98 26.71
C VAL A 218 0.08 -5.50 26.79
N HIS A 219 -0.46 -6.08 27.85
CA HIS A 219 -0.47 -7.53 28.02
C HIS A 219 -1.80 -8.05 28.57
N PRO A 220 -2.16 -9.31 28.29
CA PRO A 220 -3.29 -9.93 28.97
C PRO A 220 -3.00 -10.08 30.47
N VAL A 221 -4.04 -9.97 31.29
CA VAL A 221 -3.96 -10.22 32.74
C VAL A 221 -3.39 -11.63 33.00
N GLY A 222 -2.39 -11.70 33.87
CA GLY A 222 -1.63 -12.91 34.20
C GLY A 222 -0.24 -12.97 33.57
N TRP A 223 0.07 -12.13 32.57
CA TRP A 223 1.35 -12.13 31.86
C TRP A 223 2.54 -11.85 32.79
N CYS A 224 2.40 -10.90 33.71
CA CYS A 224 3.39 -10.55 34.74
C CYS A 224 3.62 -11.73 35.69
N ALA A 225 2.54 -12.36 36.17
CA ALA A 225 2.62 -13.50 37.08
C ALA A 225 3.37 -14.68 36.45
N THR A 226 3.11 -15.01 35.17
CA THR A 226 3.82 -16.07 34.43
C THR A 226 5.32 -15.80 34.29
N ARG A 227 5.75 -14.53 34.33
CA ARG A 227 7.15 -14.12 34.20
C ARG A 227 7.82 -13.78 35.53
N GLY A 228 7.15 -14.01 36.65
CA GLY A 228 7.65 -13.65 37.98
C GLY A 228 7.82 -12.14 38.18
N LYS A 229 7.12 -11.30 37.40
CA LYS A 229 7.11 -9.84 37.57
C LYS A 229 5.98 -9.43 38.51
N PRO A 230 6.25 -8.66 39.58
CA PRO A 230 5.20 -8.17 40.47
C PRO A 230 4.40 -7.04 39.81
N LEU A 231 3.11 -6.98 40.13
CA LEU A 231 2.27 -5.82 39.84
C LEU A 231 2.49 -4.77 40.93
N ILE A 232 2.85 -3.54 40.54
CA ILE A 232 3.12 -2.44 41.47
C ILE A 232 2.05 -1.36 41.32
N PRO A 233 1.31 -1.00 42.38
CA PRO A 233 0.29 0.03 42.32
C PRO A 233 0.90 1.40 41.97
N PRO A 234 0.21 2.24 41.18
CA PRO A 234 0.60 3.64 40.95
C PRO A 234 0.72 4.39 42.27
N ARG A 235 1.77 5.22 42.40
CA ARG A 235 2.06 5.98 43.62
C ARG A 235 0.87 6.81 44.06
N SER A 236 0.15 7.42 43.12
CA SER A 236 -0.99 8.29 43.42
C SER A 236 -2.12 7.57 44.18
N ILE A 237 -2.15 6.23 44.13
CA ILE A 237 -3.17 5.43 44.82
C ILE A 237 -2.58 4.42 45.80
N GLU A 238 -1.25 4.34 45.98
CA GLU A 238 -0.58 3.24 46.69
C GLU A 238 -1.12 3.00 48.11
N ASP A 239 -1.44 4.09 48.82
CA ASP A 239 -1.97 4.09 50.19
C ASP A 239 -3.50 3.89 50.28
N LYS A 240 -4.20 3.82 49.14
CA LYS A 240 -5.67 3.73 49.10
C LYS A 240 -6.20 2.39 49.62
N TYR A 241 -5.40 1.33 49.51
CA TYR A 241 -5.76 -0.01 49.98
C TYR A 241 -4.57 -0.65 50.69
N THR A 242 -4.85 -1.30 51.82
CA THR A 242 -3.84 -2.05 52.58
C THR A 242 -3.57 -3.44 52.01
N ASP A 243 -4.54 -4.01 51.28
CA ASP A 243 -4.44 -5.33 50.63
C ASP A 243 -4.86 -5.24 49.15
N TRP A 244 -3.88 -4.93 48.31
CA TRP A 244 -4.04 -4.86 46.86
C TRP A 244 -4.39 -6.20 46.23
N LYS A 245 -3.99 -7.32 46.82
CA LYS A 245 -4.33 -8.66 46.31
C LYS A 245 -5.83 -8.88 46.42
N LYS A 246 -6.43 -8.60 47.58
CA LYS A 246 -7.88 -8.72 47.77
C LYS A 246 -8.65 -7.78 46.85
N PHE A 247 -8.16 -6.55 46.66
CA PHE A 247 -8.74 -5.60 45.71
C PHE A 247 -8.73 -6.13 44.28
N LEU A 248 -7.56 -6.56 43.78
CA LEU A 248 -7.41 -7.06 42.41
C LEU A 248 -8.20 -8.34 42.17
N VAL A 249 -8.27 -9.27 43.14
CA VAL A 249 -9.13 -10.47 43.02
C VAL A 249 -10.58 -10.07 42.80
N LYS A 250 -11.09 -9.07 43.53
CA LYS A 250 -12.46 -8.58 43.35
C LYS A 250 -12.67 -7.95 41.96
N GLN A 251 -11.70 -7.20 41.44
CA GLN A 251 -11.81 -6.52 40.14
C GLN A 251 -11.63 -7.45 38.93
N LEU A 252 -10.77 -8.45 39.06
CA LEU A 252 -10.36 -9.32 37.95
C LEU A 252 -11.22 -10.58 37.82
N THR A 253 -11.93 -10.98 38.88
CA THR A 253 -12.80 -12.17 38.84
C THR A 253 -13.92 -11.96 37.80
N GLY A 254 -13.92 -12.78 36.75
CA GLY A 254 -14.90 -12.70 35.66
C GLY A 254 -14.68 -11.56 34.66
N ALA A 255 -13.61 -10.77 34.82
CA ALA A 255 -13.28 -9.70 33.88
C ALA A 255 -12.74 -10.25 32.56
N ARG A 256 -13.08 -9.59 31.45
CA ARG A 256 -12.50 -9.90 30.13
C ARG A 256 -11.09 -9.32 30.04
N THR A 257 -10.20 -10.01 29.35
CA THR A 257 -8.82 -9.57 29.07
C THR A 257 -8.50 -9.86 27.61
N LEU A 258 -7.38 -9.33 27.10
CA LEU A 258 -6.84 -9.70 25.79
C LEU A 258 -6.71 -11.24 25.66
N PRO A 259 -7.01 -11.81 24.49
CA PRO A 259 -6.75 -13.23 24.23
C PRO A 259 -5.27 -13.59 24.39
N ALA A 260 -4.97 -14.77 24.92
CA ALA A 260 -3.59 -15.22 25.14
C ALA A 260 -2.77 -15.30 23.84
N ASN A 261 -3.42 -15.54 22.69
CA ASN A 261 -2.83 -15.60 21.36
C ASN A 261 -2.89 -14.28 20.58
N PHE A 262 -3.29 -13.17 21.21
CA PHE A 262 -3.45 -11.87 20.55
C PHE A 262 -2.18 -11.43 19.82
N TYR A 263 -1.02 -11.47 20.50
CA TYR A 263 0.27 -11.08 19.91
C TYR A 263 0.77 -12.04 18.84
N THR A 264 0.48 -13.33 18.97
CA THR A 264 0.76 -14.31 17.91
C THR A 264 0.00 -13.93 16.65
N LYS A 265 -1.31 -13.70 16.77
CA LYS A 265 -2.16 -13.28 15.65
C LYS A 265 -1.75 -11.92 15.06
N LEU A 266 -1.32 -10.98 15.91
CA LEU A 266 -0.81 -9.70 15.46
C LEU A 266 0.44 -9.90 14.60
N ASN A 267 1.43 -10.62 15.12
CA ASN A 267 2.67 -10.91 14.40
C ASN A 267 2.39 -11.65 13.09
N ASP A 268 1.54 -12.67 13.10
CA ASP A 268 1.14 -13.41 11.90
C ASP A 268 0.52 -12.47 10.84
N SER A 269 -0.32 -11.52 11.28
CA SER A 269 -0.98 -10.56 10.38
C SER A 269 -0.05 -9.48 9.83
N LEU A 270 1.13 -9.28 10.44
CA LEU A 270 2.16 -8.32 10.00
C LEU A 270 3.14 -8.91 8.99
N VAL A 271 3.21 -10.24 8.88
CA VAL A 271 4.11 -10.91 7.92
C VAL A 271 3.66 -10.59 6.49
N SER A 272 4.59 -10.05 5.70
CA SER A 272 4.38 -9.83 4.28
C SER A 272 4.48 -11.13 3.49
N ARG A 273 3.76 -11.22 2.37
CA ARG A 273 3.88 -12.35 1.44
C ARG A 273 5.18 -12.31 0.64
N PHE A 274 5.83 -11.15 0.62
CA PHE A 274 7.08 -10.91 -0.09
C PHE A 274 8.26 -10.91 0.87
N SER A 275 9.45 -11.08 0.30
CA SER A 275 10.71 -11.03 1.02
C SER A 275 11.67 -10.06 0.34
N ILE A 276 12.61 -9.51 1.11
CA ILE A 276 13.66 -8.65 0.56
C ILE A 276 14.43 -9.44 -0.52
N GLY A 277 14.60 -8.82 -1.68
CA GLY A 277 15.19 -9.44 -2.87
C GLY A 277 14.19 -10.13 -3.81
N SER A 278 12.89 -10.19 -3.47
CA SER A 278 11.83 -10.61 -4.39
C SER A 278 11.84 -9.76 -5.67
N ILE A 279 11.78 -10.40 -6.84
CA ILE A 279 11.80 -9.78 -8.17
C ILE A 279 10.38 -9.76 -8.74
N MET A 280 9.97 -8.62 -9.29
CA MET A 280 8.62 -8.37 -9.82
C MET A 280 8.63 -7.39 -10.98
N GLU A 281 7.50 -7.26 -11.67
CA GLU A 281 7.26 -6.27 -12.72
C GLU A 281 6.38 -5.16 -12.17
N VAL A 282 6.78 -3.90 -12.34
CA VAL A 282 6.16 -2.79 -11.61
C VAL A 282 5.98 -1.59 -12.52
N VAL A 283 4.87 -0.86 -12.41
CA VAL A 283 4.64 0.37 -13.21
C VAL A 283 5.84 1.33 -13.10
N ASP A 284 6.31 1.82 -14.25
CA ASP A 284 7.43 2.77 -14.32
C ASP A 284 6.93 4.19 -14.03
N LYS A 285 7.36 4.78 -12.91
CA LYS A 285 6.98 6.13 -12.49
C LYS A 285 7.41 7.21 -13.48
N ASN A 286 8.44 6.96 -14.29
CA ASN A 286 8.91 7.87 -15.32
C ASN A 286 8.20 7.67 -16.66
N ARG A 287 7.49 6.53 -16.82
CA ARG A 287 6.74 6.18 -18.02
C ARG A 287 5.60 5.21 -17.69
N ILE A 288 4.47 5.74 -17.26
CA ILE A 288 3.36 4.95 -16.73
C ILE A 288 2.72 3.96 -17.73
N SER A 289 3.01 4.10 -19.03
CA SER A 289 2.55 3.19 -20.09
C SER A 289 3.29 1.85 -20.14
N GLN A 290 4.30 1.64 -19.30
CA GLN A 290 5.08 0.41 -19.25
C GLN A 290 5.27 -0.06 -17.80
N VAL A 291 5.54 -1.35 -17.66
CA VAL A 291 6.09 -1.91 -16.42
C VAL A 291 7.59 -2.12 -16.58
N LYS A 292 8.29 -2.15 -15.46
CA LYS A 292 9.73 -2.26 -15.36
C LYS A 292 10.11 -3.26 -14.28
N VAL A 293 11.14 -4.07 -14.54
CA VAL A 293 11.61 -5.04 -13.56
C VAL A 293 12.19 -4.34 -12.33
N ALA A 294 11.75 -4.76 -11.15
CA ALA A 294 12.16 -4.21 -9.88
C ALA A 294 12.43 -5.32 -8.85
N SER A 295 13.12 -4.94 -7.78
CA SER A 295 13.33 -5.80 -6.62
C SER A 295 12.87 -5.12 -5.33
N VAL A 296 12.38 -5.91 -4.37
CA VAL A 296 12.02 -5.43 -3.03
C VAL A 296 13.28 -5.19 -2.22
N CYS A 297 13.45 -3.97 -1.69
CA CYS A 297 14.59 -3.56 -0.88
C CYS A 297 14.25 -3.48 0.61
N GLU A 298 13.02 -3.09 0.95
CA GLU A 298 12.56 -2.91 2.31
C GLU A 298 11.07 -3.24 2.42
N ILE A 299 10.64 -3.70 3.59
CA ILE A 299 9.24 -4.01 3.88
C ILE A 299 8.89 -3.46 5.26
N ILE A 300 7.90 -2.56 5.33
CA ILE A 300 7.37 -2.02 6.59
C ILE A 300 5.84 -2.16 6.57
N GLY A 301 5.28 -2.95 7.48
CA GLY A 301 3.83 -3.10 7.60
C GLY A 301 3.16 -3.52 6.28
N LYS A 302 3.76 -4.44 5.53
CA LYS A 302 3.33 -4.89 4.18
C LYS A 302 3.41 -3.83 3.07
N ARG A 303 3.90 -2.62 3.36
CA ARG A 303 4.35 -1.68 2.32
C ARG A 303 5.74 -2.09 1.86
N LEU A 304 5.87 -2.31 0.55
CA LEU A 304 7.08 -2.70 -0.14
C LEU A 304 7.78 -1.46 -0.67
N HIS A 305 9.07 -1.33 -0.36
CA HIS A 305 9.96 -0.42 -1.06
C HIS A 305 10.59 -1.16 -2.24
N VAL A 306 10.30 -0.70 -3.46
CA VAL A 306 10.77 -1.34 -4.69
C VAL A 306 11.72 -0.41 -5.44
N LYS A 307 12.80 -0.99 -5.97
CA LYS A 307 13.78 -0.28 -6.82
C LYS A 307 13.89 -0.95 -8.17
N TYR A 308 13.96 -0.15 -9.24
CA TYR A 308 14.13 -0.66 -10.60
C TYR A 308 15.52 -1.29 -10.76
N TYR A 309 15.63 -2.24 -11.70
CA TYR A 309 16.87 -2.98 -11.93
C TYR A 309 18.06 -2.10 -12.34
N ASP A 310 17.81 -0.95 -12.98
CA ASP A 310 18.80 0.03 -13.46
C ASP A 310 18.76 1.35 -12.67
N SER A 311 18.04 1.38 -11.54
CA SER A 311 18.01 2.53 -10.65
C SER A 311 19.43 2.89 -10.21
N SER A 312 19.77 4.18 -10.30
CA SER A 312 21.03 4.69 -9.74
C SER A 312 21.00 4.56 -8.21
N PRO A 313 22.17 4.60 -7.53
CA PRO A 313 22.20 4.58 -6.06
C PRO A 313 21.39 5.72 -5.40
N GLU A 314 21.18 6.82 -6.13
CA GLU A 314 20.43 8.00 -5.67
C GLU A 314 18.93 7.92 -5.98
N ASP A 315 18.51 6.97 -6.83
CA ASP A 315 17.09 6.72 -7.06
C ASP A 315 16.49 6.01 -5.84
N ASN A 316 15.56 6.72 -5.20
CA ASN A 316 14.85 6.26 -4.02
C ASN A 316 13.74 5.26 -4.35
N GLY A 317 13.64 4.74 -5.58
CA GLY A 317 12.61 3.78 -5.95
C GLY A 317 11.21 4.36 -5.73
N PHE A 318 10.26 3.53 -5.31
CA PHE A 318 8.98 4.00 -4.77
C PHE A 318 8.37 2.96 -3.81
N TRP A 319 7.34 3.38 -3.07
CA TRP A 319 6.64 2.54 -2.09
C TRP A 319 5.23 2.19 -2.56
N CYS A 320 4.78 0.98 -2.25
CA CYS A 320 3.40 0.55 -2.47
C CYS A 320 3.02 -0.58 -1.50
N HIS A 321 1.74 -0.79 -1.22
CA HIS A 321 1.31 -1.96 -0.47
C HIS A 321 1.48 -3.26 -1.29
N GLU A 322 1.67 -4.41 -0.65
CA GLU A 322 1.78 -5.72 -1.30
C GLU A 322 0.55 -6.17 -2.11
N ASP A 323 -0.58 -5.47 -1.95
CA ASP A 323 -1.84 -5.66 -2.69
C ASP A 323 -2.08 -4.56 -3.74
N SER A 324 -1.08 -3.69 -3.96
CA SER A 324 -1.19 -2.60 -4.93
C SER A 324 -1.43 -3.13 -6.35
N PRO A 325 -2.30 -2.49 -7.14
CA PRO A 325 -2.51 -2.85 -8.54
C PRO A 325 -1.32 -2.47 -9.45
N LEU A 326 -0.29 -1.81 -8.91
CA LEU A 326 0.89 -1.33 -9.65
C LEU A 326 2.02 -2.37 -9.75
N ILE A 327 1.91 -3.47 -8.99
CA ILE A 327 2.92 -4.53 -8.92
C ILE A 327 2.35 -5.83 -9.50
N HIS A 328 3.20 -6.57 -10.21
CA HIS A 328 2.81 -7.74 -10.97
C HIS A 328 3.87 -8.85 -10.88
N PRO A 329 3.48 -10.14 -10.98
CA PRO A 329 4.41 -11.25 -10.95
C PRO A 329 5.33 -11.27 -12.16
N VAL A 330 6.46 -11.98 -12.05
CA VAL A 330 7.39 -12.20 -13.16
C VAL A 330 6.65 -12.90 -14.32
N GLY A 331 6.77 -12.34 -15.53
CA GLY A 331 6.11 -12.82 -16.73
C GLY A 331 4.70 -12.28 -16.96
N TRP A 332 4.20 -11.38 -16.11
CA TRP A 332 2.87 -10.80 -16.27
C TRP A 332 2.73 -10.00 -17.56
N ALA A 333 3.69 -9.14 -17.88
CA ALA A 333 3.66 -8.30 -19.07
C ALA A 333 3.61 -9.13 -20.37
N PHE A 334 4.33 -10.25 -20.41
CA PHE A 334 4.29 -11.21 -21.52
C PHE A 334 2.91 -11.85 -21.70
N ARG A 335 2.26 -12.19 -20.59
CA ARG A 335 0.95 -12.86 -20.56
C ARG A 335 -0.18 -11.90 -20.93
N VAL A 336 -0.16 -10.71 -20.35
CA VAL A 336 -1.16 -9.67 -20.55
C VAL A 336 -0.98 -8.94 -21.88
N GLY A 337 0.26 -8.86 -22.38
CA GLY A 337 0.61 -8.06 -23.56
C GLY A 337 0.88 -6.60 -23.24
N HIS A 338 1.32 -6.32 -22.01
CA HIS A 338 1.68 -4.98 -21.54
C HIS A 338 3.14 -4.63 -21.92
N PRO A 339 3.47 -3.36 -22.25
CA PRO A 339 4.86 -2.96 -22.48
C PRO A 339 5.76 -3.22 -21.25
N LEU A 340 6.96 -3.75 -21.49
CA LEU A 340 7.94 -4.11 -20.46
C LEU A 340 9.31 -3.50 -20.77
N ASP A 341 9.89 -2.84 -19.76
CA ASP A 341 11.29 -2.43 -19.73
C ASP A 341 12.09 -3.36 -18.79
N ALA A 342 13.02 -4.12 -19.36
CA ALA A 342 13.76 -5.15 -18.63
C ALA A 342 15.08 -5.49 -19.32
N PRO A 343 16.07 -6.01 -18.58
CA PRO A 343 17.29 -6.56 -19.16
C PRO A 343 16.99 -7.66 -20.17
N GLN A 344 17.78 -7.70 -21.24
CA GLN A 344 17.62 -8.72 -22.27
C GLN A 344 17.71 -10.16 -21.71
N SER A 345 18.59 -10.38 -20.72
CA SER A 345 18.72 -11.67 -20.03
C SER A 345 17.44 -12.07 -19.30
N TYR A 346 16.77 -11.13 -18.64
CA TYR A 346 15.47 -11.35 -18.01
C TYR A 346 14.42 -11.77 -19.05
N CYS A 347 14.28 -10.99 -20.13
CA CYS A 347 13.31 -11.28 -21.17
C CYS A 347 13.51 -12.66 -21.79
N GLN A 348 14.76 -13.02 -22.13
CA GLN A 348 15.09 -14.33 -22.69
C GLN A 348 14.79 -15.47 -21.71
N ARG A 349 15.13 -15.28 -20.44
CA ARG A 349 14.94 -16.26 -19.37
C ARG A 349 13.45 -16.52 -19.11
N VAL A 350 12.67 -15.47 -18.91
CA VAL A 350 11.23 -15.55 -18.65
C VAL A 350 10.46 -16.09 -19.86
N ALA A 351 10.80 -15.65 -21.09
CA ALA A 351 10.20 -16.20 -22.31
C ALA A 351 10.49 -17.69 -22.53
N ALA A 352 11.60 -18.20 -21.99
CA ALA A 352 11.93 -19.63 -21.98
C ALA A 352 11.30 -20.40 -20.80
N GLY A 353 10.43 -19.76 -20.00
CA GLY A 353 9.77 -20.37 -18.85
C GLY A 353 10.71 -20.68 -17.68
N ARG A 354 11.84 -19.99 -17.58
CA ARG A 354 12.84 -20.22 -16.53
C ARG A 354 12.69 -19.20 -15.42
N TYR A 355 12.33 -19.68 -14.24
CA TYR A 355 12.21 -18.85 -13.05
C TYR A 355 13.36 -19.14 -12.07
N ILE A 356 13.81 -18.11 -11.38
CA ILE A 356 14.79 -18.21 -10.30
C ILE A 356 14.09 -18.11 -8.94
N PRO A 357 14.70 -18.57 -7.83
CA PRO A 357 14.03 -18.61 -6.52
C PRO A 357 13.49 -17.25 -6.02
N ASN A 358 14.08 -16.14 -6.45
CA ASN A 358 13.63 -14.80 -6.08
C ASN A 358 12.50 -14.25 -6.97
N ASP A 359 12.16 -14.91 -8.08
CA ASP A 359 11.06 -14.46 -8.94
C ASP A 359 9.72 -14.64 -8.22
N THR A 360 8.92 -13.58 -8.21
CA THR A 360 7.59 -13.61 -7.61
C THR A 360 6.58 -14.30 -8.52
N THR A 361 5.66 -15.04 -7.91
CA THR A 361 4.66 -15.87 -8.59
C THR A 361 3.25 -15.28 -8.48
N PRO A 362 2.31 -15.62 -9.39
CA PRO A 362 0.98 -15.00 -9.43
C PRO A 362 0.14 -15.14 -8.15
N GLU A 363 0.36 -16.18 -7.35
CA GLU A 363 -0.33 -16.40 -6.08
C GLU A 363 0.06 -15.43 -4.97
N MET A 364 1.17 -14.72 -5.12
CA MET A 364 1.62 -13.71 -4.15
C MET A 364 0.86 -12.37 -4.29
N PHE A 365 0.17 -12.16 -5.41
CA PHE A 365 -0.47 -10.89 -5.78
C PHE A 365 -1.98 -10.94 -5.64
N TYR A 366 -2.59 -9.75 -5.57
CA TYR A 366 -4.04 -9.61 -5.67
C TYR A 366 -4.55 -10.16 -7.00
N LYS A 367 -5.59 -11.01 -6.95
CA LYS A 367 -6.12 -11.73 -8.11
C LYS A 367 -7.39 -11.08 -8.63
N TYR A 368 -7.31 -10.58 -9.86
CA TYR A 368 -8.49 -10.34 -10.67
C TYR A 368 -8.97 -11.64 -11.35
N PRO A 369 -10.26 -11.76 -11.72
CA PRO A 369 -10.74 -12.84 -12.57
C PRO A 369 -10.04 -12.83 -13.94
N SER A 370 -9.36 -13.92 -14.29
CA SER A 370 -8.58 -14.03 -15.53
C SER A 370 -9.38 -14.50 -16.75
N ASP A 371 -10.48 -15.22 -16.51
CA ASP A 371 -11.18 -15.98 -17.55
C ASP A 371 -12.44 -15.26 -18.08
N GLU A 372 -12.53 -13.95 -17.86
CA GLU A 372 -13.65 -13.14 -18.32
C GLU A 372 -13.38 -12.55 -19.71
N PRO A 373 -14.39 -12.53 -20.60
CA PRO A 373 -14.25 -11.83 -21.86
C PRO A 373 -14.05 -10.32 -21.63
N PRO A 374 -13.37 -9.61 -22.54
CA PRO A 374 -13.24 -8.17 -22.46
C PRO A 374 -14.62 -7.48 -22.44
N LEU A 375 -14.85 -6.66 -21.43
CA LEU A 375 -16.09 -5.88 -21.28
C LEU A 375 -16.07 -4.59 -22.12
N PHE A 376 -14.89 -4.04 -22.36
CA PHE A 376 -14.68 -2.77 -23.03
C PHE A 376 -14.15 -2.96 -24.46
N SER A 377 -14.22 -1.91 -25.27
CA SER A 377 -13.67 -1.88 -26.63
C SER A 377 -12.86 -0.60 -26.87
N GLU A 378 -11.89 -0.68 -27.77
CA GLU A 378 -11.06 0.47 -28.16
C GLU A 378 -11.93 1.62 -28.68
N GLY A 379 -11.57 2.84 -28.29
CA GLY A 379 -12.32 4.06 -28.60
C GLY A 379 -13.48 4.37 -27.65
N MET A 380 -13.84 3.47 -26.74
CA MET A 380 -14.86 3.77 -25.74
C MET A 380 -14.43 4.91 -24.81
N LYS A 381 -15.36 5.82 -24.51
CA LYS A 381 -15.20 6.92 -23.57
C LYS A 381 -15.73 6.55 -22.20
N LEU A 382 -15.00 6.94 -21.15
CA LEU A 382 -15.36 6.71 -19.74
C LEU A 382 -14.82 7.84 -18.86
N GLU A 383 -15.12 7.80 -17.57
CA GLU A 383 -14.52 8.68 -16.56
C GLU A 383 -13.52 7.88 -15.72
N ALA A 384 -12.39 8.47 -15.31
CA ALA A 384 -11.39 7.78 -14.51
C ALA A 384 -10.71 8.73 -13.53
N ILE A 385 -10.21 8.20 -12.41
CA ILE A 385 -9.26 8.91 -11.56
C ILE A 385 -7.95 9.07 -12.34
N ASP A 386 -7.40 10.28 -12.37
CA ASP A 386 -6.12 10.54 -13.03
C ASP A 386 -4.96 9.91 -12.21
N PRO A 387 -4.18 8.97 -12.79
CA PRO A 387 -3.09 8.31 -12.08
C PRO A 387 -1.90 9.23 -11.76
N LEU A 388 -1.80 10.38 -12.44
CA LEU A 388 -0.79 11.43 -12.18
C LEU A 388 -1.35 12.59 -11.34
N ASN A 389 -2.67 12.60 -11.10
CA ASN A 389 -3.32 13.59 -10.23
C ASN A 389 -4.58 12.99 -9.57
N LEU A 390 -4.38 12.32 -8.45
CA LEU A 390 -5.44 11.55 -7.78
C LEU A 390 -6.56 12.41 -7.16
N SER A 391 -6.41 13.74 -7.17
CA SER A 391 -7.48 14.68 -6.82
C SER A 391 -8.56 14.80 -7.90
N ALA A 392 -8.23 14.41 -9.14
CA ALA A 392 -9.03 14.66 -10.32
C ALA A 392 -9.73 13.40 -10.82
N VAL A 393 -11.02 13.57 -11.15
CA VAL A 393 -11.76 12.65 -12.01
C VAL A 393 -11.84 13.30 -13.39
N CYS A 394 -11.41 12.59 -14.42
CA CYS A 394 -11.23 13.11 -15.76
C CYS A 394 -12.03 12.31 -16.79
N ALA A 395 -12.35 12.94 -17.92
CA ALA A 395 -12.74 12.20 -19.11
C ALA A 395 -11.56 11.36 -19.62
N ALA A 396 -11.83 10.14 -20.05
CA ALA A 396 -10.81 9.20 -20.51
C ALA A 396 -11.29 8.36 -21.70
N THR A 397 -10.33 7.81 -22.44
CA THR A 397 -10.56 6.97 -23.63
C THR A 397 -9.85 5.64 -23.49
N VAL A 398 -10.53 4.54 -23.82
CA VAL A 398 -9.92 3.21 -23.95
C VAL A 398 -9.07 3.18 -25.22
N MET A 399 -7.76 3.04 -25.06
CA MET A 399 -6.80 3.08 -26.17
C MET A 399 -6.48 1.69 -26.72
N GLN A 400 -6.40 0.69 -25.84
CA GLN A 400 -6.04 -0.68 -26.21
C GLN A 400 -6.63 -1.69 -25.23
N ILE A 401 -7.21 -2.78 -25.75
CA ILE A 401 -7.61 -3.94 -24.94
C ILE A 401 -6.44 -4.93 -24.82
N LEU A 402 -6.14 -5.36 -23.60
CA LEU A 402 -5.13 -6.36 -23.28
C LEU A 402 -5.78 -7.68 -22.84
N ASN A 403 -4.98 -8.71 -22.55
CA ASN A 403 -5.50 -9.98 -22.05
C ASN A 403 -5.88 -9.87 -20.56
N GLU A 404 -6.60 -10.88 -20.05
CA GLU A 404 -6.95 -11.01 -18.62
C GLU A 404 -7.68 -9.78 -18.06
N GLY A 405 -8.55 -9.17 -18.87
CA GLY A 405 -9.38 -8.04 -18.46
C GLY A 405 -8.65 -6.70 -18.31
N TYR A 406 -7.35 -6.62 -18.61
CA TYR A 406 -6.61 -5.36 -18.58
C TYR A 406 -6.85 -4.52 -19.84
N MET A 407 -6.74 -3.20 -19.69
CA MET A 407 -6.84 -2.25 -20.80
C MET A 407 -5.98 -1.01 -20.55
N MET A 408 -5.41 -0.48 -21.62
CA MET A 408 -4.74 0.82 -21.61
C MET A 408 -5.76 1.91 -21.84
N ILE A 409 -5.85 2.86 -20.93
CA ILE A 409 -6.66 4.07 -21.08
C ILE A 409 -5.77 5.30 -21.18
N ARG A 410 -6.29 6.37 -21.77
CA ARG A 410 -5.66 7.68 -21.79
C ARG A 410 -6.59 8.70 -21.17
N ILE A 411 -6.04 9.59 -20.34
CA ILE A 411 -6.76 10.73 -19.79
C ILE A 411 -6.85 11.83 -20.87
N ASP A 412 -8.06 12.29 -21.17
CA ASP A 412 -8.32 13.20 -22.30
C ASP A 412 -7.83 14.64 -22.04
N CYS A 413 -7.57 15.01 -20.78
CA CYS A 413 -7.03 16.33 -20.43
C CYS A 413 -5.53 16.47 -20.72
N TYR A 414 -4.83 15.36 -20.99
CA TYR A 414 -3.42 15.41 -21.37
C TYR A 414 -3.24 15.97 -22.79
N PRO A 415 -2.16 16.72 -23.04
CA PRO A 415 -1.78 17.10 -24.39
C PRO A 415 -1.66 15.88 -25.30
N ALA A 416 -1.98 16.05 -26.58
CA ALA A 416 -1.89 14.95 -27.55
C ALA A 416 -0.44 14.41 -27.63
N ASP A 417 -0.24 13.18 -27.16
CA ASP A 417 1.02 12.47 -27.28
C ASP A 417 0.89 11.32 -28.29
N ALA A 418 1.62 11.42 -29.39
CA ALA A 418 1.66 10.36 -30.40
C ALA A 418 2.50 9.14 -29.96
N SER A 419 3.28 9.27 -28.89
CA SER A 419 4.12 8.19 -28.36
C SER A 419 3.35 7.21 -27.48
N GLY A 420 2.19 7.63 -26.94
CA GLY A 420 1.36 6.84 -26.02
C GLY A 420 2.04 6.59 -24.67
N ALA A 421 3.02 7.41 -24.29
CA ALA A 421 3.74 7.26 -23.02
C ALA A 421 2.88 7.62 -21.79
N ASP A 422 1.77 8.33 -22.03
CA ASP A 422 0.79 8.80 -21.07
C ASP A 422 -0.40 7.83 -20.88
N TRP A 423 -0.37 6.65 -21.52
CA TRP A 423 -1.41 5.64 -21.32
C TRP A 423 -1.20 4.95 -19.98
N PHE A 424 -2.29 4.62 -19.29
CA PHE A 424 -2.25 3.93 -18.01
C PHE A 424 -3.08 2.65 -18.06
N CYS A 425 -2.57 1.59 -17.42
CA CYS A 425 -3.23 0.31 -17.38
C CYS A 425 -4.23 0.22 -16.22
N TYR A 426 -5.50 -0.01 -16.53
CA TYR A 426 -6.48 -0.43 -15.53
C TYR A 426 -7.05 -1.80 -15.89
N HIS A 427 -7.37 -2.58 -14.86
CA HIS A 427 -8.23 -3.75 -15.03
C HIS A 427 -9.68 -3.32 -15.21
N GLN A 428 -10.47 -4.05 -16.00
CA GLN A 428 -11.89 -3.77 -16.27
C GLN A 428 -12.80 -3.75 -15.03
N ARG A 429 -12.31 -4.28 -13.90
CA ARG A 429 -12.98 -4.24 -12.58
C ARG A 429 -12.40 -3.19 -11.63
N SER A 430 -11.51 -2.31 -12.10
CA SER A 430 -10.89 -1.28 -11.28
C SER A 430 -11.97 -0.37 -10.62
N PRO A 431 -11.82 -0.03 -9.32
CA PRO A 431 -12.69 0.95 -8.68
C PRO A 431 -12.42 2.37 -9.17
N CYS A 432 -11.34 2.61 -9.91
CA CYS A 432 -10.91 3.94 -10.35
C CYS A 432 -11.42 4.34 -11.75
N ILE A 433 -12.29 3.53 -12.37
CA ILE A 433 -12.94 3.81 -13.66
C ILE A 433 -14.46 3.87 -13.48
N PHE A 434 -15.14 4.74 -14.21
CA PHE A 434 -16.56 5.04 -14.03
C PHE A 434 -17.28 5.24 -15.37
N PRO A 435 -18.59 4.98 -15.43
CA PRO A 435 -19.37 5.29 -16.61
C PRO A 435 -19.44 6.80 -16.83
N VAL A 436 -19.61 7.19 -18.09
CA VAL A 436 -19.90 8.58 -18.47
C VAL A 436 -21.10 9.12 -17.67
N GLY A 437 -20.94 10.30 -17.08
CA GLY A 437 -21.93 10.98 -16.26
C GLY A 437 -21.86 10.62 -14.76
N PHE A 438 -20.93 9.76 -14.34
CA PHE A 438 -20.73 9.42 -12.92
C PHE A 438 -20.44 10.66 -12.09
N ALA A 439 -19.48 11.49 -12.52
CA ALA A 439 -19.07 12.70 -11.81
C ALA A 439 -20.23 13.69 -11.68
N LEU A 440 -20.97 13.93 -12.77
CA LEU A 440 -22.16 14.79 -12.75
C LEU A 440 -23.23 14.27 -11.79
N SER A 441 -23.57 12.98 -11.86
CA SER A 441 -24.61 12.37 -11.01
C SER A 441 -24.27 12.40 -9.52
N ASN A 442 -22.98 12.49 -9.20
CA ASN A 442 -22.48 12.51 -7.84
C ASN A 442 -21.90 13.87 -7.44
N ASN A 443 -22.16 14.97 -8.16
CA ASN A 443 -21.61 16.30 -7.85
C ASN A 443 -20.07 16.28 -7.62
N ILE A 444 -19.33 15.57 -8.46
CA ILE A 444 -17.87 15.59 -8.50
C ILE A 444 -17.47 16.51 -9.67
N PRO A 445 -16.55 17.48 -9.46
CA PRO A 445 -16.02 18.27 -10.56
C PRO A 445 -15.25 17.38 -11.53
N LEU A 446 -15.74 17.27 -12.76
CA LEU A 446 -15.06 16.56 -13.84
C LEU A 446 -14.02 17.49 -14.48
N VAL A 447 -12.78 17.02 -14.62
CA VAL A 447 -11.77 17.72 -15.41
C VAL A 447 -12.03 17.49 -16.89
N PRO A 448 -12.29 18.55 -17.67
CA PRO A 448 -12.62 18.42 -19.08
C PRO A 448 -11.39 18.04 -19.93
N PRO A 449 -11.60 17.56 -21.17
CA PRO A 449 -10.53 17.35 -22.15
C PRO A 449 -9.70 18.61 -22.43
N ALA A 450 -8.48 18.41 -22.92
CA ALA A 450 -7.55 19.50 -23.21
C ALA A 450 -8.19 20.54 -24.17
N GLY A 451 -8.08 21.82 -23.82
CA GLY A 451 -8.60 22.93 -24.64
C GLY A 451 -10.09 23.25 -24.45
N THR A 452 -10.79 22.56 -23.54
CA THR A 452 -12.19 22.84 -23.20
C THR A 452 -12.32 23.32 -21.75
N SER A 453 -13.16 24.31 -21.49
CA SER A 453 -13.47 24.74 -20.11
C SER A 453 -14.56 23.89 -19.47
N ALA A 454 -14.63 23.87 -18.14
CA ALA A 454 -15.62 23.08 -17.40
C ALA A 454 -17.07 23.51 -17.72
N GLU A 455 -17.29 24.80 -17.96
CA GLU A 455 -18.61 25.35 -18.29
C GLU A 455 -19.08 24.95 -19.69
N GLN A 456 -18.13 24.80 -20.62
CA GLN A 456 -18.38 24.46 -22.02
C GLN A 456 -18.51 22.95 -22.26
N PHE A 457 -17.84 22.13 -21.45
CA PHE A 457 -17.80 20.69 -21.69
C PHE A 457 -19.18 20.03 -21.56
N ARG A 458 -19.58 19.28 -22.59
CA ARG A 458 -20.78 18.45 -22.63
C ARG A 458 -20.43 17.07 -23.18
N TRP A 459 -20.84 16.02 -22.48
CA TRP A 459 -20.57 14.65 -22.90
C TRP A 459 -21.22 14.33 -24.24
N GLU A 460 -22.40 14.87 -24.51
CA GLU A 460 -23.15 14.66 -25.76
C GLU A 460 -22.35 15.13 -27.00
N GLU A 461 -21.62 16.22 -26.88
CA GLU A 461 -20.78 16.75 -27.95
C GLU A 461 -19.46 15.96 -28.06
N HIS A 462 -18.84 15.64 -26.93
CA HIS A 462 -17.57 14.89 -26.89
C HIS A 462 -17.69 13.44 -27.37
N LEU A 463 -18.90 12.87 -27.31
CA LEU A 463 -19.20 11.52 -27.80
C LEU A 463 -19.50 11.46 -29.31
N GLN A 464 -19.53 12.58 -30.03
CA GLN A 464 -19.82 12.57 -31.47
C GLN A 464 -18.72 11.81 -32.24
N GLY A 465 -18.99 10.55 -32.59
CA GLY A 465 -18.07 9.63 -33.26
C GLY A 465 -17.35 8.62 -32.37
N ALA A 466 -17.56 8.66 -31.05
CA ALA A 466 -17.01 7.70 -30.09
C ALA A 466 -18.13 7.10 -29.20
N GLY A 467 -18.05 5.81 -28.89
CA GLY A 467 -19.05 5.15 -28.04
C GLY A 467 -18.81 5.44 -26.55
N ALA A 468 -19.84 5.78 -25.79
CA ALA A 468 -19.74 5.79 -24.33
C ALA A 468 -19.69 4.35 -23.79
N ALA A 469 -18.81 4.08 -22.82
CA ALA A 469 -18.83 2.83 -22.09
C ALA A 469 -20.14 2.72 -21.28
N GLY A 470 -20.97 1.73 -21.62
CA GLY A 470 -22.28 1.55 -21.01
C GLY A 470 -22.20 1.27 -19.50
N ARG A 471 -23.18 1.78 -18.73
CA ARG A 471 -23.23 1.62 -17.26
C ARG A 471 -23.20 0.15 -16.80
N THR A 472 -23.74 -0.76 -17.61
CA THR A 472 -23.78 -2.21 -17.32
C THR A 472 -22.40 -2.85 -17.30
N LEU A 473 -21.42 -2.32 -18.04
CA LEU A 473 -20.04 -2.82 -18.04
C LEU A 473 -19.38 -2.71 -16.66
N PHE A 474 -19.77 -1.69 -15.89
CA PHE A 474 -19.23 -1.41 -14.57
C PHE A 474 -19.90 -2.23 -13.45
N ALA A 475 -21.01 -2.92 -13.74
CA ALA A 475 -21.72 -3.76 -12.78
C ALA A 475 -20.94 -5.04 -12.41
N ALA A 476 -19.97 -5.45 -13.24
CA ALA A 476 -19.07 -6.58 -12.97
C ALA A 476 -18.23 -6.41 -11.69
N ARG A 477 -18.13 -5.18 -11.15
CA ARG A 477 -17.50 -4.89 -9.85
C ARG A 477 -18.31 -5.39 -8.65
N GLY A 478 -19.57 -5.80 -8.86
CA GLY A 478 -20.48 -6.17 -7.80
C GLY A 478 -21.23 -4.97 -7.22
N HIS A 479 -22.19 -5.25 -6.34
CA HIS A 479 -22.95 -4.20 -5.67
C HIS A 479 -22.11 -3.50 -4.60
N VAL A 480 -22.25 -2.18 -4.52
CA VAL A 480 -21.71 -1.38 -3.41
C VAL A 480 -22.39 -1.82 -2.12
N VAL A 481 -21.67 -2.58 -1.29
CA VAL A 481 -22.07 -2.85 0.09
C VAL A 481 -21.64 -1.65 0.93
N SER A 482 -22.47 -1.26 1.90
CA SER A 482 -22.08 -0.21 2.85
C SER A 482 -20.78 -0.59 3.54
N HIS A 483 -19.74 0.22 3.33
CA HIS A 483 -18.39 0.01 3.84
C HIS A 483 -18.15 0.70 5.19
N GLY A 484 -19.15 1.35 5.78
CA GLY A 484 -19.07 1.94 7.13
C GLY A 484 -18.34 3.29 7.27
N PHE A 485 -17.47 3.68 6.33
CA PHE A 485 -16.85 5.02 6.34
C PHE A 485 -17.88 6.14 6.23
N VAL A 486 -17.67 7.22 6.99
CA VAL A 486 -18.45 8.46 6.94
C VAL A 486 -17.52 9.67 6.90
N ALA A 487 -18.01 10.79 6.37
CA ALA A 487 -17.27 12.04 6.37
C ALA A 487 -16.94 12.51 7.81
N GLY A 488 -15.75 13.07 8.00
CA GLY A 488 -15.21 13.47 9.29
C GLY A 488 -14.40 12.40 10.03
N MET A 489 -14.43 11.14 9.56
CA MET A 489 -13.58 10.08 10.13
C MET A 489 -12.09 10.40 9.91
N ARG A 490 -11.29 10.26 10.97
CA ARG A 490 -9.83 10.36 10.98
C ARG A 490 -9.20 9.00 10.69
N LEU A 491 -8.13 9.02 9.90
CA LEU A 491 -7.36 7.86 9.49
C LEU A 491 -5.91 8.27 9.17
N GLU A 492 -5.05 7.30 8.88
CA GLU A 492 -3.71 7.53 8.35
C GLU A 492 -3.74 7.17 6.86
N CYS A 493 -3.17 7.97 5.98
CA CYS A 493 -3.24 7.75 4.52
C CYS A 493 -1.87 7.88 3.89
N ALA A 494 -1.49 6.96 3.01
CA ALA A 494 -0.32 7.14 2.18
C ALA A 494 -0.57 8.30 1.20
N ASP A 495 0.41 9.20 1.05
CA ASP A 495 0.36 10.18 -0.03
C ASP A 495 0.76 9.49 -1.33
N LEU A 496 -0.19 9.22 -2.22
CA LEU A 496 0.12 8.51 -3.46
C LEU A 496 0.95 9.32 -4.47
N MET A 497 1.13 10.64 -4.25
CA MET A 497 2.07 11.46 -5.01
C MET A 497 3.51 11.33 -4.49
N ASP A 498 3.67 11.03 -3.19
CA ASP A 498 4.94 10.63 -2.57
C ASP A 498 4.73 9.44 -1.61
N PRO A 499 4.63 8.20 -2.14
CA PRO A 499 4.19 7.02 -1.38
C PRO A 499 5.07 6.63 -0.20
N ARG A 500 6.22 7.30 -0.02
CA ARG A 500 7.08 7.20 1.18
C ARG A 500 6.38 7.75 2.42
N LEU A 501 5.48 8.73 2.24
CA LEU A 501 4.81 9.43 3.31
C LEU A 501 3.51 8.72 3.65
N VAL A 502 3.27 8.55 4.96
CA VAL A 502 1.95 8.26 5.50
C VAL A 502 1.59 9.43 6.41
N CYS A 503 0.45 10.04 6.16
CA CYS A 503 0.06 11.32 6.72
C CYS A 503 -1.21 11.19 7.55
N VAL A 504 -1.38 12.10 8.51
CA VAL A 504 -2.68 12.32 9.15
C VAL A 504 -3.71 12.77 8.10
N ALA A 505 -4.89 12.16 8.12
CA ALA A 505 -5.90 12.46 7.12
C ALA A 505 -7.33 12.30 7.64
N THR A 506 -8.25 12.96 6.94
CA THR A 506 -9.68 12.98 7.22
C THR A 506 -10.46 12.55 5.98
N VAL A 507 -11.48 11.71 6.16
CA VAL A 507 -12.47 11.46 5.11
C VAL A 507 -13.30 12.72 4.90
N ALA A 508 -12.97 13.51 3.88
CA ALA A 508 -13.71 14.74 3.55
C ALA A 508 -15.08 14.44 2.95
N ARG A 509 -15.17 13.37 2.16
CA ARG A 509 -16.40 12.99 1.47
C ARG A 509 -16.47 11.49 1.19
N VAL A 510 -17.68 10.95 1.16
CA VAL A 510 -17.97 9.58 0.71
C VAL A 510 -18.91 9.67 -0.49
N VAL A 511 -18.56 9.00 -1.59
CA VAL A 511 -19.37 8.92 -2.81
C VAL A 511 -19.39 7.49 -3.31
N ALA A 512 -20.54 6.82 -3.24
CA ALA A 512 -20.65 5.39 -3.51
C ALA A 512 -19.60 4.60 -2.69
N ASP A 513 -18.62 3.97 -3.32
CA ASP A 513 -17.51 3.25 -2.70
C ASP A 513 -16.16 4.02 -2.77
N LEU A 514 -16.20 5.31 -3.11
CA LEU A 514 -15.05 6.20 -3.10
C LEU A 514 -15.02 7.08 -1.85
N LEU A 515 -13.82 7.29 -1.34
CA LEU A 515 -13.47 8.23 -0.29
C LEU A 515 -12.71 9.39 -0.93
N LYS A 516 -13.14 10.62 -0.66
CA LYS A 516 -12.28 11.80 -0.83
C LYS A 516 -11.53 11.98 0.48
N VAL A 517 -10.23 11.74 0.48
CA VAL A 517 -9.37 11.85 1.65
C VAL A 517 -8.62 13.18 1.60
N HIS A 518 -8.70 13.93 2.68
CA HIS A 518 -8.05 15.22 2.89
C HIS A 518 -6.85 15.04 3.82
N PHE A 519 -5.70 15.59 3.46
CA PHE A 519 -4.52 15.61 4.32
C PHE A 519 -4.55 16.83 5.24
N ASP A 520 -4.58 16.59 6.55
CA ASP A 520 -4.88 17.65 7.50
C ASP A 520 -3.79 18.74 7.48
N GLY A 521 -4.21 20.01 7.43
CA GLY A 521 -3.29 21.16 7.36
C GLY A 521 -2.79 21.51 5.94
N TRP A 522 -3.18 20.74 4.93
CA TRP A 522 -2.91 21.04 3.52
C TRP A 522 -4.15 21.60 2.81
N GLY A 523 -3.95 22.16 1.61
CA GLY A 523 -5.05 22.64 0.78
C GLY A 523 -5.85 21.50 0.14
N SER A 524 -7.11 21.75 -0.23
CA SER A 524 -7.99 20.74 -0.84
C SER A 524 -7.56 20.26 -2.22
N GLU A 525 -6.62 20.94 -2.85
CA GLU A 525 -5.95 20.54 -4.09
C GLU A 525 -5.09 19.27 -3.92
N TYR A 526 -4.70 18.93 -2.69
CA TYR A 526 -3.98 17.71 -2.36
C TYR A 526 -4.90 16.55 -1.97
N ASP A 527 -6.22 16.77 -1.87
CA ASP A 527 -7.17 15.72 -1.55
C ASP A 527 -7.10 14.60 -2.60
N GLN A 528 -7.18 13.33 -2.18
CA GLN A 528 -7.08 12.17 -3.07
C GLN A 528 -8.38 11.36 -3.07
N TRP A 529 -8.80 10.92 -4.26
CA TRP A 529 -9.87 9.94 -4.41
C TRP A 529 -9.31 8.52 -4.27
N LEU A 530 -9.83 7.79 -3.30
CA LEU A 530 -9.41 6.44 -2.96
C LEU A 530 -10.62 5.52 -2.89
N TRP A 531 -10.45 4.27 -3.28
CA TRP A 531 -11.47 3.25 -3.04
C TRP A 531 -11.60 2.99 -1.54
N ALA A 532 -12.81 2.73 -1.04
CA ALA A 532 -13.06 2.46 0.38
C ALA A 532 -12.32 1.24 0.93
N HIS A 533 -11.94 0.30 0.07
CA HIS A 533 -11.11 -0.86 0.42
C HIS A 533 -9.67 -0.74 -0.10
N SER A 534 -9.23 0.48 -0.44
CA SER A 534 -7.83 0.74 -0.80
C SER A 534 -6.88 0.26 0.30
N THR A 535 -5.71 -0.23 -0.11
CA THR A 535 -4.64 -0.65 0.79
C THR A 535 -3.69 0.48 1.20
N ASP A 536 -4.05 1.71 0.87
CA ASP A 536 -3.29 2.94 1.14
C ASP A 536 -3.97 3.85 2.18
N VAL A 537 -5.07 3.39 2.79
CA VAL A 537 -5.71 4.02 3.97
C VAL A 537 -5.62 3.08 5.16
N TYR A 538 -5.27 3.61 6.33
CA TYR A 538 -4.97 2.82 7.53
C TYR A 538 -5.70 3.35 8.77
N PRO A 539 -6.00 2.50 9.76
CA PRO A 539 -6.59 2.95 11.01
C PRO A 539 -5.65 3.89 11.79
N VAL A 540 -6.23 4.78 12.60
CA VAL A 540 -5.48 5.61 13.56
C VAL A 540 -4.59 4.72 14.45
N GLY A 541 -3.29 5.02 14.50
CA GLY A 541 -2.29 4.27 15.25
C GLY A 541 -1.59 3.16 14.45
N TRP A 542 -1.88 2.99 13.15
CA TRP A 542 -1.24 1.96 12.33
C TRP A 542 0.27 2.19 12.19
N CYS A 543 0.70 3.42 11.89
CA CYS A 543 2.11 3.80 11.78
C CYS A 543 2.90 3.40 13.04
N ARG A 544 2.33 3.68 14.21
CA ARG A 544 2.94 3.27 15.48
C ARG A 544 3.00 1.75 15.65
N ALA A 545 1.95 1.03 15.25
CA ALA A 545 1.88 -0.42 15.37
C ALA A 545 2.90 -1.14 14.47
N VAL A 546 3.15 -0.63 13.26
CA VAL A 546 4.07 -1.25 12.29
C VAL A 546 5.48 -0.64 12.30
N GLY A 547 5.68 0.46 13.03
CA GLY A 547 6.96 1.18 13.08
C GLY A 547 7.22 2.07 11.87
N HIS A 548 6.18 2.57 11.21
CA HIS A 548 6.27 3.56 10.14
C HIS A 548 6.19 4.99 10.71
N ARG A 549 6.85 5.95 10.07
CA ARG A 549 6.74 7.37 10.43
C ARG A 549 5.38 7.93 10.00
N LEU A 550 4.71 8.64 10.90
CA LEU A 550 3.49 9.38 10.59
C LEU A 550 3.83 10.87 10.44
N GLU A 551 3.48 11.45 9.29
CA GLU A 551 3.59 12.88 9.06
C GLU A 551 2.37 13.60 9.67
N GLY A 552 2.65 14.59 10.52
CA GLY A 552 1.63 15.41 11.15
C GLY A 552 1.11 16.53 10.23
N PRO A 553 0.10 17.28 10.68
CA PRO A 553 -0.42 18.39 9.91
C PRO A 553 0.63 19.50 9.79
N LEU A 554 0.59 20.26 8.68
CA LEU A 554 1.52 21.37 8.50
C LEU A 554 1.35 22.39 9.64
N GLN A 555 2.36 22.53 10.50
CA GLN A 555 2.31 23.58 11.51
C GLN A 555 2.47 24.94 10.80
N PRO A 556 1.63 25.95 11.11
CA PRO A 556 1.91 27.30 10.64
C PRO A 556 3.31 27.69 11.14
N PRO A 557 4.12 28.41 10.33
CA PRO A 557 5.44 28.83 10.77
C PRO A 557 5.30 29.54 12.12
N PRO A 558 6.19 29.27 13.10
CA PRO A 558 6.09 29.90 14.40
C PRO A 558 6.02 31.40 14.19
N ARG A 559 4.90 32.03 14.62
CA ARG A 559 4.75 33.48 14.56
C ARG A 559 5.99 34.06 15.24
N ALA A 560 6.84 34.75 14.47
CA ALA A 560 7.99 35.44 15.01
C ALA A 560 7.50 36.23 16.24
N ALA A 561 8.07 35.91 17.41
CA ALA A 561 7.69 36.57 18.64
C ALA A 561 7.74 38.08 18.39
N ARG A 562 6.59 38.76 18.50
CA ARG A 562 6.55 40.23 18.39
C ARG A 562 7.51 40.73 19.46
N ARG A 563 8.72 41.15 19.06
CA ARG A 563 9.65 41.83 19.97
C ARG A 563 8.83 42.98 20.58
N PRO A 564 8.73 43.06 21.92
CA PRO A 564 8.09 44.21 22.53
C PRO A 564 8.81 45.46 22.01
N PRO A 565 8.08 46.55 21.70
CA PRO A 565 8.68 47.76 21.18
C PRO A 565 9.79 48.19 22.14
N ALA A 566 10.98 48.46 21.57
CA ALA A 566 12.12 48.92 22.34
C ALA A 566 11.69 50.16 23.14
N ARG A 567 11.79 50.09 24.48
CA ARG A 567 11.64 51.25 25.34
C ARG A 567 12.61 52.31 24.85
N ALA A 568 12.10 53.46 24.44
CA ALA A 568 12.91 54.61 24.06
C ALA A 568 13.93 54.91 25.18
N ALA A 569 15.20 54.95 24.80
CA ALA A 569 16.28 55.29 25.71
C ALA A 569 16.05 56.72 26.25
N ARG A 570 15.80 56.82 27.54
CA ARG A 570 15.76 58.10 28.26
C ARG A 570 17.15 58.74 28.15
N GLN A 571 17.27 59.80 27.36
CA GLN A 571 18.49 60.61 27.29
C GLN A 571 18.85 61.13 28.69
N ARG A 572 19.93 60.60 29.28
CA ARG A 572 20.55 61.20 30.46
C ARG A 572 21.31 62.46 30.01
N ARG A 573 20.76 63.64 30.32
CA ARG A 573 21.48 64.91 30.24
C ARG A 573 22.71 64.85 31.15
N LYS A 574 23.92 64.95 30.56
CA LYS A 574 25.17 65.18 31.30
C LYS A 574 25.15 66.63 31.81
N PHE A 575 25.05 66.81 33.12
CA PHE A 575 25.36 68.08 33.79
C PHE A 575 26.89 68.19 33.93
N LEU A 576 27.49 69.15 33.24
CA LEU A 576 28.87 69.58 33.43
C LEU A 576 28.91 70.51 34.65
N LEU A 577 29.53 70.06 35.74
CA LEU A 577 29.87 70.89 36.90
C LEU A 577 31.26 71.50 36.67
N ASN A 578 31.29 72.81 36.41
CA ASN A 578 32.49 73.64 36.49
C ASN A 578 32.79 73.92 37.96
N LEU A 579 33.99 73.56 38.43
CA LEU A 579 34.58 74.07 39.67
C LEU A 579 35.99 74.59 39.38
N PRO A 580 36.42 75.71 40.00
CA PRO A 580 37.60 76.45 39.60
C PRO A 580 38.89 75.91 40.22
N THR A 581 39.97 76.05 39.47
CA THR A 581 41.36 75.77 39.84
C THR A 581 41.91 76.78 40.85
N GLN A 582 42.57 76.28 41.91
CA GLN A 582 43.72 76.97 42.53
C GLN A 582 44.84 75.98 42.88
N PRO A 583 46.13 76.42 42.84
CA PRO A 583 47.29 75.53 42.82
C PRO A 583 47.96 75.40 44.19
N LYS A 584 48.76 74.34 44.41
CA LYS A 584 50.08 74.41 45.08
C LYS A 584 50.84 73.08 45.15
N ARG A 585 52.07 73.16 44.62
CA ARG A 585 53.38 72.74 45.15
C ARG A 585 53.71 71.25 45.38
N VAL A 586 54.77 70.89 44.65
CA VAL A 586 55.69 69.76 44.72
C VAL A 586 56.29 69.53 46.11
N LEU A 587 56.52 68.26 46.46
CA LEU A 587 57.68 67.81 47.24
C LEU A 587 58.04 66.36 46.85
N LYS A 588 59.27 66.19 46.35
CA LYS A 588 59.95 64.90 46.15
C LYS A 588 60.32 64.30 47.51
N ILE A 589 60.22 62.98 47.67
CA ILE A 589 61.22 62.17 48.38
C ILE A 589 61.40 60.84 47.63
N GLN A 590 62.61 60.62 47.13
CA GLN A 590 63.15 59.30 46.78
C GLN A 590 63.73 58.67 48.04
N THR A 591 63.60 57.36 48.16
CA THR A 591 64.74 56.44 48.35
C THR A 591 64.44 55.17 47.60
#